data_AF-A0AAW1DVK5-F1
#
_entry.id   AF-A0AAW1DVK5-F1
#
_cell.length_a   1.000
_cell.length_b   1.000
_cell.length_c   1.000
_cell.angle_alpha   90.00
_cell.angle_beta   90.00
_cell.angle_gamma   90.00
#
_symmetry.space_group_name_H-M   'P 1'
#
loop_
_entity.id
_entity.type
_entity.pdbx_description
1 polymer ?
#
loop_
_entity_poly.entity_id
_entity_poly.type
_entity_poly.pdbx_seq_one_letter_code
_entity_poly.pdbx_strand_id
1 'polypeptide(L)'
;MTKAATGPVLLFHLLPLLLLHASPVRPAPYYGQLAENSPAGTPVEGVLLSVGAGGCPGADLNASLMGEYASDFRIIHHHGDRHHRGHLALVSAKALDREFIAIYELTVELPPRCLRRPAAVQVEVSDRNDNAPRFTCGNQTVEADELTLLGTELARFDAKDGDAEMNGRVTFFASPESHLLHVVPQTGHVRLIGSLLGVSLVTLRLYARDGGDVALVGEPVFLRVNVHRSSSALRRRRPRALTEELTYTVTVPDHVRVGDLVFTVPDQKFEQRWFEVISEADSPVQIERDSGRLYLARGLPEPTEVLVKIHNPRGKKSRFCYVRA
;
A
#
# COMPACT_ATOMS: atom_id res chain seq x y z
N MET A 1 -11.35 -96.20 39.21
CA MET A 1 -10.74 -95.66 37.98
C MET A 1 -11.85 -95.25 37.03
N THR A 2 -12.17 -93.97 36.94
CA THR A 2 -12.98 -93.40 35.84
C THR A 2 -12.64 -91.91 35.75
N LYS A 3 -12.05 -91.53 34.60
CA LYS A 3 -11.57 -90.19 34.24
C LYS A 3 -12.75 -89.27 33.94
N ALA A 4 -12.72 -88.06 34.50
CA ALA A 4 -13.61 -86.96 34.12
C ALA A 4 -13.03 -86.21 32.90
N ALA A 5 -13.92 -85.89 31.97
CA ALA A 5 -13.64 -85.25 30.69
C ALA A 5 -13.36 -83.75 30.82
N THR A 6 -12.38 -83.26 30.08
CA THR A 6 -12.17 -81.84 29.77
C THR A 6 -11.92 -81.74 28.28
N GLY A 7 -12.83 -81.07 27.55
CA GLY A 7 -12.76 -80.92 26.10
C GLY A 7 -11.80 -79.81 25.67
N PRO A 8 -11.19 -79.88 24.47
CA PRO A 8 -10.45 -78.77 23.92
C PRO A 8 -11.37 -77.88 23.06
N VAL A 9 -11.30 -76.57 23.32
CA VAL A 9 -11.94 -75.51 22.53
C VAL A 9 -11.17 -75.37 21.20
N LEU A 10 -11.86 -75.51 20.07
CA LEU A 10 -11.30 -75.25 18.74
C LEU A 10 -11.27 -73.73 18.49
N LEU A 11 -10.09 -73.13 18.43
CA LEU A 11 -9.93 -71.72 18.05
C LEU A 11 -9.74 -71.65 16.52
N PHE A 12 -10.80 -71.32 15.78
CA PHE A 12 -10.71 -71.02 14.36
C PHE A 12 -10.14 -69.60 14.16
N HIS A 13 -8.91 -69.50 13.66
CA HIS A 13 -8.36 -68.24 13.16
C HIS A 13 -9.02 -67.90 11.81
N LEU A 14 -10.05 -67.05 11.84
CA LEU A 14 -10.56 -66.36 10.65
C LEU A 14 -9.56 -65.28 10.24
N LEU A 15 -8.77 -65.53 9.19
CA LEU A 15 -8.09 -64.45 8.47
C LEU A 15 -9.16 -63.67 7.69
N PRO A 16 -9.31 -62.35 7.90
CA PRO A 16 -10.18 -61.55 7.04
C PRO A 16 -9.48 -61.41 5.68
N LEU A 17 -10.12 -61.93 4.63
CA LEU A 17 -9.74 -61.63 3.26
C LEU A 17 -10.06 -60.15 3.02
N LEU A 18 -9.06 -59.28 3.12
CA LEU A 18 -9.20 -57.87 2.72
C LEU A 18 -9.40 -57.84 1.20
N LEU A 19 -10.67 -57.81 0.76
CA LEU A 19 -11.04 -57.38 -0.57
C LEU A 19 -10.67 -55.90 -0.69
N LEU A 20 -9.46 -55.62 -1.17
CA LEU A 20 -9.14 -54.32 -1.75
C LEU A 20 -10.15 -54.08 -2.88
N HIS A 21 -11.18 -53.29 -2.58
CA HIS A 21 -11.96 -52.63 -3.61
C HIS A 21 -11.01 -51.65 -4.29
N ALA A 22 -10.32 -52.10 -5.33
CA ALA A 22 -9.70 -51.19 -6.26
C ALA A 22 -10.83 -50.32 -6.83
N SER A 23 -10.92 -49.06 -6.36
CA SER A 23 -11.77 -48.08 -7.01
C SER A 23 -11.42 -48.12 -8.50
N PRO A 24 -12.40 -48.12 -9.41
CA PRO A 24 -12.11 -48.11 -10.83
C PRO A 24 -11.20 -46.91 -11.10
N VAL A 25 -9.94 -47.19 -11.46
CA VAL A 25 -8.96 -46.16 -11.80
C VAL A 25 -9.56 -45.43 -12.99
N ARG A 26 -10.04 -44.20 -12.77
CA ARG A 26 -10.44 -43.34 -13.88
C ARG A 26 -9.20 -43.14 -14.74
N PRO A 27 -9.30 -43.31 -16.07
CA PRO A 27 -8.17 -42.97 -16.93
C PRO A 27 -7.78 -41.52 -16.66
N ALA A 28 -6.47 -41.26 -16.53
CA ALA A 28 -5.97 -39.91 -16.33
C ALA A 28 -6.46 -39.02 -17.49
N PRO A 29 -6.93 -37.80 -17.22
CA PRO A 29 -7.36 -36.89 -18.27
C PRO A 29 -6.15 -36.48 -19.13
N TYR A 30 -6.41 -36.19 -20.40
CA TYR A 30 -5.46 -35.48 -21.25
C TYR A 30 -5.43 -34.02 -20.81
N TYR A 31 -4.24 -33.45 -20.70
CA TYR A 31 -4.05 -32.05 -20.39
C TYR A 31 -3.67 -31.31 -21.66
N GLY A 32 -4.41 -30.25 -21.94
CA GLY A 32 -4.24 -29.39 -23.09
C GLY A 32 -3.97 -27.96 -22.70
N GLN A 33 -3.17 -27.25 -23.51
CA GLN A 33 -2.98 -25.82 -23.36
C GLN A 33 -3.23 -25.09 -24.68
N LEU A 34 -3.82 -23.90 -24.59
CA LEU A 34 -4.06 -23.02 -25.72
C LEU A 34 -4.00 -21.57 -25.28
N ALA A 35 -3.20 -20.74 -25.96
CA ALA A 35 -3.18 -19.32 -25.66
C ALA A 35 -4.49 -18.63 -26.03
N GLU A 36 -4.99 -17.77 -25.16
CA GLU A 36 -6.12 -16.92 -25.48
C GLU A 36 -5.82 -15.96 -26.63
N ASN A 37 -6.88 -15.37 -27.19
CA ASN A 37 -6.83 -14.52 -28.38
C ASN A 37 -6.23 -15.19 -29.63
N SER A 38 -5.85 -16.47 -29.55
CA SER A 38 -5.41 -17.25 -30.70
C SER A 38 -6.54 -17.38 -31.72
N PRO A 39 -6.25 -17.31 -33.03
CA PRO A 39 -7.28 -17.40 -34.06
C PRO A 39 -8.02 -18.73 -34.02
N ALA A 40 -9.25 -18.73 -34.55
CA ALA A 40 -10.04 -19.96 -34.69
C ALA A 40 -9.26 -21.02 -35.49
N GLY A 41 -9.31 -22.26 -35.01
CA GLY A 41 -8.60 -23.40 -35.59
C GLY A 41 -7.20 -23.62 -35.05
N THR A 42 -6.77 -22.85 -34.05
CA THR A 42 -5.50 -23.09 -33.35
C THR A 42 -5.57 -24.40 -32.58
N PRO A 43 -4.58 -25.31 -32.74
CA PRO A 43 -4.57 -26.59 -32.05
C PRO A 43 -4.32 -26.42 -30.55
N VAL A 44 -5.00 -27.25 -29.76
CA VAL A 44 -4.75 -27.39 -28.32
C VAL A 44 -3.52 -28.29 -28.15
N GLU A 45 -2.43 -27.70 -27.67
CA GLU A 45 -1.18 -28.41 -27.44
C GLU A 45 -1.36 -29.45 -26.33
N GLY A 46 -0.73 -30.62 -26.45
CA GLY A 46 -0.84 -31.72 -25.48
C GLY A 46 -2.04 -32.67 -25.67
N VAL A 47 -3.03 -32.30 -26.49
CA VAL A 47 -4.20 -33.15 -26.77
C VAL A 47 -4.06 -33.85 -28.12
N LEU A 48 -3.50 -35.07 -28.09
CA LEU A 48 -3.38 -35.93 -29.26
C LEU A 48 -3.92 -37.34 -28.98
N LEU A 49 -5.14 -37.62 -29.45
CA LEU A 49 -5.78 -38.92 -29.24
C LEU A 49 -5.42 -39.86 -30.38
N SER A 50 -4.51 -40.80 -30.14
CA SER A 50 -4.09 -41.78 -31.16
C SER A 50 -5.24 -42.72 -31.52
N VAL A 51 -5.55 -42.88 -32.82
CA VAL A 51 -6.58 -43.79 -33.32
C VAL A 51 -5.95 -44.75 -34.34
N GLY A 52 -5.59 -45.95 -33.90
CA GLY A 52 -4.96 -46.95 -34.77
C GLY A 52 -4.97 -48.39 -34.22
N ALA A 53 -5.22 -49.34 -35.12
CA ALA A 53 -5.15 -50.80 -35.06
C ALA A 53 -5.63 -51.48 -33.75
N GLY A 54 -6.92 -51.81 -33.71
CA GLY A 54 -7.53 -52.70 -32.71
C GLY A 54 -8.68 -52.08 -31.90
N GLY A 55 -8.88 -50.76 -32.00
CA GLY A 55 -9.85 -50.05 -31.16
C GLY A 55 -11.01 -49.37 -31.88
N CYS A 56 -10.96 -49.11 -33.19
CA CYS A 56 -12.04 -48.47 -33.96
C CYS A 56 -11.94 -48.92 -35.43
N PRO A 57 -12.84 -49.80 -35.92
CA PRO A 57 -12.88 -50.18 -37.33
C PRO A 57 -13.66 -49.13 -38.12
N GLY A 58 -12.97 -48.28 -38.90
CA GLY A 58 -13.61 -47.36 -39.85
C GLY A 58 -12.89 -46.03 -40.02
N ALA A 59 -12.94 -45.48 -41.23
CA ALA A 59 -12.34 -44.20 -41.62
C ALA A 59 -13.08 -42.97 -41.03
N ASP A 60 -14.37 -43.12 -40.71
CA ASP A 60 -15.19 -42.05 -40.17
C ASP A 60 -15.21 -42.13 -38.64
N LEU A 61 -14.42 -41.29 -37.97
CA LEU A 61 -14.49 -41.09 -36.53
C LEU A 61 -15.42 -39.91 -36.27
N ASN A 62 -16.73 -40.15 -36.21
CA ASN A 62 -17.69 -39.12 -35.79
C ASN A 62 -17.63 -38.98 -34.26
N ALA A 63 -16.49 -38.49 -33.77
CA ALA A 63 -16.27 -38.22 -32.36
C ALA A 63 -17.05 -36.97 -31.95
N SER A 64 -17.74 -37.03 -30.83
CA SER A 64 -18.44 -35.90 -30.24
C SER A 64 -17.67 -35.36 -29.04
N LEU A 65 -17.78 -34.05 -28.83
CA LEU A 65 -17.22 -33.37 -27.68
C LEU A 65 -18.37 -33.02 -26.74
N MET A 66 -18.25 -33.47 -25.49
CA MET A 66 -19.20 -33.20 -24.42
C MET A 66 -18.51 -32.35 -23.34
N GLY A 67 -19.31 -31.56 -22.62
CA GLY A 67 -18.83 -30.65 -21.58
C GLY A 67 -19.46 -29.28 -21.71
N GLU A 68 -19.26 -28.45 -20.68
CA GLU A 68 -19.69 -27.06 -20.72
C GLU A 68 -18.86 -26.31 -21.79
N TYR A 69 -19.53 -25.49 -22.60
CA TYR A 69 -18.89 -24.74 -23.69
C TYR A 69 -18.09 -25.58 -24.70
N ALA A 70 -18.40 -26.88 -24.84
CA ALA A 70 -17.74 -27.76 -25.82
C ALA A 70 -17.81 -27.22 -27.26
N SER A 71 -18.82 -26.41 -27.60
CA SER A 71 -18.93 -25.72 -28.90
C SER A 71 -17.79 -24.77 -29.22
N ASP A 72 -17.01 -24.35 -28.21
CA ASP A 72 -15.84 -23.47 -28.38
C ASP A 72 -14.64 -24.23 -28.95
N PHE A 73 -14.73 -25.55 -29.09
CA PHE A 73 -13.73 -26.41 -29.68
C PHE A 73 -14.33 -27.31 -30.77
N ARG A 74 -13.45 -27.83 -31.62
CA ARG A 74 -13.80 -28.82 -32.63
C ARG A 74 -12.72 -29.88 -32.72
N ILE A 75 -13.14 -31.10 -33.01
CA ILE A 75 -12.24 -32.23 -33.21
C ILE A 75 -11.84 -32.28 -34.68
N ILE A 76 -10.54 -32.36 -34.96
CA ILE A 76 -9.99 -32.60 -36.30
C ILE A 76 -9.40 -33.99 -36.34
N HIS A 77 -9.73 -34.75 -37.39
CA HIS A 77 -9.12 -36.04 -37.66
C HIS A 77 -7.97 -35.88 -38.67
N HIS A 78 -6.76 -36.18 -38.23
CA HIS A 78 -5.60 -36.28 -39.12
C HIS A 78 -5.41 -37.73 -39.54
N HIS A 79 -5.52 -37.99 -40.84
CA HIS A 79 -5.29 -39.31 -41.42
C HIS A 79 -3.78 -39.53 -41.63
N GLY A 80 -3.25 -40.66 -41.14
CA GLY A 80 -1.87 -41.05 -41.39
C GLY A 80 -1.72 -41.80 -42.72
N ASP A 81 -0.72 -41.43 -43.51
CA ASP A 81 -0.61 -41.78 -44.94
C ASP A 81 -0.46 -43.26 -45.31
N ARG A 82 -0.18 -44.20 -44.37
CA ARG A 82 0.09 -45.61 -44.77
C ARG A 82 -0.43 -46.74 -43.90
N HIS A 83 -1.07 -46.52 -42.73
CA HIS A 83 -1.37 -47.62 -41.80
C HIS A 83 -2.64 -47.46 -40.93
N HIS A 84 -3.61 -46.62 -41.31
CA HIS A 84 -4.77 -46.31 -40.45
C HIS A 84 -4.37 -45.86 -39.03
N ARG A 85 -3.19 -45.27 -38.89
CA ARG A 85 -2.73 -44.61 -37.66
C ARG A 85 -3.07 -43.14 -37.80
N GLY A 86 -4.33 -42.81 -37.52
CA GLY A 86 -4.79 -41.43 -37.42
C GLY A 86 -4.64 -40.93 -35.99
N HIS A 87 -4.83 -39.63 -35.81
CA HIS A 87 -5.03 -39.06 -34.49
C HIS A 87 -6.13 -38.01 -34.55
N LEU A 88 -6.86 -37.89 -33.45
CA LEU A 88 -7.76 -36.77 -33.22
C LEU A 88 -6.99 -35.67 -32.50
N ALA A 89 -7.03 -34.47 -33.06
CA ALA A 89 -6.56 -33.25 -32.44
C ALA A 89 -7.77 -32.41 -32.03
N LEU A 90 -7.63 -31.66 -30.95
CA LEU A 90 -8.60 -30.65 -30.55
C LEU A 90 -8.10 -29.29 -31.04
N VAL A 91 -8.97 -28.50 -31.64
CA VAL A 91 -8.65 -27.11 -32.02
C VAL A 91 -9.75 -26.17 -31.57
N SER A 92 -9.43 -24.89 -31.43
CA SER A 92 -10.45 -23.88 -31.11
C SER A 92 -11.42 -23.68 -32.28
N ALA A 93 -12.69 -23.43 -31.96
CA ALA A 93 -13.70 -23.02 -32.92
C ALA A 93 -13.77 -21.48 -33.08
N LYS A 94 -13.29 -20.76 -32.07
CA LYS A 94 -13.26 -19.29 -31.99
C LYS A 94 -12.03 -18.83 -31.18
N ALA A 95 -11.78 -17.52 -31.13
CA ALA A 95 -10.84 -16.98 -30.16
C ALA A 95 -11.40 -17.19 -28.73
N LEU A 96 -10.56 -17.70 -27.84
CA LEU A 96 -10.90 -17.90 -26.43
C LEU A 96 -10.42 -16.70 -25.62
N ASP A 97 -11.07 -16.51 -24.48
CA ASP A 97 -10.87 -15.41 -23.53
C ASP A 97 -10.74 -16.04 -22.15
N ARG A 98 -9.56 -15.93 -21.52
CA ARG A 98 -9.25 -16.63 -20.28
C ARG A 98 -10.02 -16.01 -19.11
N GLU A 99 -10.25 -14.70 -19.14
CA GLU A 99 -11.01 -13.95 -18.14
C GLU A 99 -12.47 -14.45 -18.06
N PHE A 100 -13.00 -14.96 -19.17
CA PHE A 100 -14.30 -15.63 -19.19
C PHE A 100 -14.22 -17.08 -18.71
N ILE A 101 -13.37 -17.91 -19.33
CA ILE A 101 -13.17 -19.33 -18.95
C ILE A 101 -11.68 -19.70 -19.07
N ALA A 102 -11.02 -19.87 -17.92
CA ALA A 102 -9.62 -20.27 -17.87
C ALA A 102 -9.40 -21.78 -18.06
N ILE A 103 -10.37 -22.62 -17.66
CA ILE A 103 -10.24 -24.08 -17.69
C ILE A 103 -11.52 -24.70 -18.23
N TYR A 104 -11.38 -25.54 -19.26
CA TYR A 104 -12.45 -26.34 -19.83
C TYR A 104 -12.30 -27.80 -19.42
N GLU A 105 -13.37 -28.39 -18.90
CA GLU A 105 -13.47 -29.83 -18.62
C GLU A 105 -14.33 -30.51 -19.69
N LEU A 106 -13.67 -31.18 -20.62
CA LEU A 106 -14.28 -31.76 -21.81
C LEU A 106 -14.17 -33.28 -21.78
N THR A 107 -15.07 -33.95 -22.49
CA THR A 107 -15.03 -35.39 -22.71
C THR A 107 -15.17 -35.67 -24.19
N VAL A 108 -14.17 -36.35 -24.76
CA VAL A 108 -14.24 -36.85 -26.13
C VAL A 108 -14.93 -38.20 -26.11
N GLU A 109 -16.12 -38.26 -26.70
CA GLU A 109 -16.86 -39.48 -26.91
C GLU A 109 -16.55 -40.04 -28.30
N LEU A 110 -16.13 -41.31 -28.31
CA LEU A 110 -15.91 -42.04 -29.54
C LEU A 110 -17.18 -42.82 -29.93
N PRO A 111 -17.39 -43.09 -31.22
CA PRO A 111 -18.51 -43.91 -31.67
C PRO A 111 -18.58 -45.27 -30.94
N PRO A 112 -19.77 -45.85 -30.70
CA PRO A 112 -19.91 -47.12 -29.97
C PRO A 112 -19.15 -48.31 -30.54
N ARG A 113 -18.85 -48.28 -31.84
CA ARG A 113 -18.00 -49.27 -32.54
C ARG A 113 -16.53 -49.22 -32.10
N CYS A 114 -16.13 -48.17 -31.38
CA CYS A 114 -14.82 -48.04 -30.81
C CYS A 114 -14.77 -48.74 -29.44
N LEU A 115 -13.81 -49.65 -29.25
CA LEU A 115 -13.54 -50.33 -27.98
C LEU A 115 -12.83 -49.43 -26.94
N ARG A 116 -12.69 -48.12 -27.23
CA ARG A 116 -12.04 -47.15 -26.33
C ARG A 116 -13.06 -46.40 -25.50
N ARG A 117 -12.75 -46.22 -24.22
CA ARG A 117 -13.55 -45.40 -23.28
C ARG A 117 -13.50 -43.92 -23.68
N PRO A 118 -14.50 -43.12 -23.26
CA PRO A 118 -14.43 -41.67 -23.39
C PRO A 118 -13.13 -41.12 -22.79
N ALA A 119 -12.52 -40.18 -23.49
CA ALA A 119 -11.29 -39.53 -23.02
C ALA A 119 -11.67 -38.20 -22.34
N ALA A 120 -11.41 -38.10 -21.04
CA ALA A 120 -11.49 -36.81 -20.35
C ALA A 120 -10.32 -35.93 -20.82
N VAL A 121 -10.62 -34.66 -21.13
CA VAL A 121 -9.66 -33.67 -21.59
C VAL A 121 -9.87 -32.40 -20.77
N GLN A 122 -8.82 -31.95 -20.10
CA GLN A 122 -8.80 -30.66 -19.44
C GLN A 122 -7.99 -29.70 -20.30
N VAL A 123 -8.59 -28.60 -20.75
CA VAL A 123 -7.90 -27.56 -21.53
C VAL A 123 -7.73 -26.33 -20.65
N GLU A 124 -6.50 -25.92 -20.44
CA GLU A 124 -6.12 -24.67 -19.78
C GLU A 124 -5.87 -23.60 -20.83
N VAL A 125 -6.54 -22.46 -20.70
CA VAL A 125 -6.31 -21.29 -21.54
C VAL A 125 -5.15 -20.51 -20.93
N SER A 126 -4.04 -20.39 -21.67
CA SER A 126 -2.87 -19.67 -21.17
C SER A 126 -3.03 -18.17 -21.37
N ASP A 127 -2.69 -17.43 -20.33
CA ASP A 127 -2.85 -15.99 -20.21
C ASP A 127 -1.99 -15.19 -21.20
N ARG A 128 -2.56 -14.09 -21.71
CA ARG A 128 -1.90 -13.06 -22.52
C ARG A 128 -2.18 -11.69 -21.92
N ASN A 129 -1.17 -10.82 -21.89
CA ASN A 129 -1.32 -9.45 -21.42
C ASN A 129 -2.14 -8.61 -22.41
N ASP A 130 -3.47 -8.64 -22.30
CA ASP A 130 -4.40 -7.93 -23.19
C ASP A 130 -5.38 -7.02 -22.42
N ASN A 131 -5.42 -7.11 -21.10
CA ASN A 131 -6.12 -6.16 -20.25
C ASN A 131 -5.13 -5.15 -19.66
N ALA A 132 -5.50 -3.87 -19.71
CA ALA A 132 -4.75 -2.82 -19.03
C ALA A 132 -5.38 -2.53 -17.66
N PRO A 133 -4.59 -2.16 -16.64
CA PRO A 133 -5.12 -1.91 -15.31
C PRO A 133 -6.14 -0.78 -15.29
N ARG A 134 -7.25 -0.94 -14.56
CA ARG A 134 -8.29 0.08 -14.42
C ARG A 134 -8.46 0.51 -12.98
N PHE A 135 -8.40 1.81 -12.74
CA PHE A 135 -8.68 2.37 -11.42
C PHE A 135 -10.11 2.03 -10.96
N THR A 136 -10.26 1.61 -9.71
CA THR A 136 -11.57 1.30 -9.12
C THR A 136 -12.33 2.56 -8.69
N CYS A 137 -11.64 3.69 -8.60
CA CYS A 137 -12.18 4.99 -8.29
C CYS A 137 -11.67 6.02 -9.30
N GLY A 138 -12.53 6.97 -9.68
CA GLY A 138 -12.14 8.04 -10.59
C GLY A 138 -11.31 9.14 -9.91
N ASN A 139 -11.37 10.34 -10.49
CA ASN A 139 -10.67 11.51 -9.96
C ASN A 139 -11.08 11.82 -8.51
N GLN A 140 -10.10 12.17 -7.68
CA GLN A 140 -10.32 12.53 -6.27
C GLN A 140 -9.90 13.97 -6.02
N THR A 141 -10.61 14.65 -5.12
CA THR A 141 -10.21 15.95 -4.59
C THR A 141 -10.11 15.87 -3.07
N VAL A 142 -9.00 16.35 -2.51
CA VAL A 142 -8.73 16.34 -1.08
C VAL A 142 -8.28 17.73 -0.61
N GLU A 143 -8.56 18.02 0.65
CA GLU A 143 -8.18 19.28 1.29
C GLU A 143 -6.97 19.04 2.21
N ALA A 144 -5.96 19.91 2.14
CA ALA A 144 -4.78 19.84 2.97
C ALA A 144 -4.41 21.20 3.55
N ASP A 145 -3.79 21.22 4.73
CA ASP A 145 -3.24 22.43 5.32
C ASP A 145 -1.81 22.67 4.75
N GLU A 146 -1.42 23.93 4.53
CA GLU A 146 -0.07 24.27 4.05
C GLU A 146 1.06 23.78 4.98
N LEU A 147 0.74 23.50 6.26
CA LEU A 147 1.63 22.95 7.28
C LEU A 147 1.45 21.42 7.49
N THR A 148 0.78 20.73 6.56
CA THR A 148 0.65 19.27 6.60
C THR A 148 2.04 18.63 6.68
N LEU A 149 2.19 17.66 7.59
CA LEU A 149 3.47 17.00 7.83
C LEU A 149 3.90 16.18 6.62
N LEU A 150 5.19 16.19 6.32
CA LEU A 150 5.78 15.28 5.35
C LEU A 150 5.54 13.83 5.77
N GLY A 151 5.34 12.95 4.77
CA GLY A 151 4.97 11.56 4.94
C GLY A 151 3.47 11.32 5.13
N THR A 152 2.67 12.37 5.33
CA THR A 152 1.20 12.24 5.45
C THR A 152 0.63 11.66 4.17
N GLU A 153 -0.25 10.67 4.33
CA GLU A 153 -1.04 10.12 3.23
C GLU A 153 -2.23 11.03 2.94
N LEU A 154 -2.31 11.52 1.69
CA LEU A 154 -3.37 12.43 1.26
C LEU A 154 -4.51 11.72 0.55
N ALA A 155 -4.21 10.61 -0.13
CA ALA A 155 -5.17 9.82 -0.89
C ALA A 155 -4.66 8.40 -1.08
N ARG A 156 -5.59 7.50 -1.44
CA ARG A 156 -5.27 6.13 -1.85
C ARG A 156 -6.06 5.80 -3.11
N PHE A 157 -5.35 5.28 -4.09
CA PHE A 157 -5.93 4.75 -5.31
C PHE A 157 -5.76 3.23 -5.33
N ASP A 158 -6.72 2.57 -5.96
CA ASP A 158 -6.69 1.14 -6.20
C ASP A 158 -7.06 0.90 -7.67
N ALA A 159 -6.51 -0.16 -8.25
CA ALA A 159 -6.72 -0.52 -9.64
C ALA A 159 -6.70 -2.03 -9.78
N LYS A 160 -7.47 -2.52 -10.76
CA LYS A 160 -7.62 -3.95 -11.04
C LYS A 160 -7.27 -4.23 -12.48
N ASP A 161 -6.64 -5.37 -12.66
CA ASP A 161 -6.36 -5.97 -13.95
C ASP A 161 -7.07 -7.32 -14.05
N GLY A 162 -7.52 -7.69 -15.25
CA GLY A 162 -8.21 -8.94 -15.52
C GLY A 162 -7.24 -10.11 -15.65
N ASP A 163 -6.01 -9.82 -16.08
CA ASP A 163 -5.02 -10.83 -16.48
C ASP A 163 -4.46 -11.58 -15.28
N ALA A 164 -3.88 -12.75 -15.54
CA ALA A 164 -3.32 -13.61 -14.51
C ALA A 164 -1.90 -13.18 -14.10
N GLU A 165 -1.54 -13.54 -12.86
CA GLU A 165 -0.18 -13.48 -12.35
C GLU A 165 0.55 -12.14 -12.55
N MET A 166 1.58 -12.10 -13.41
CA MET A 166 2.40 -10.92 -13.66
C MET A 166 1.71 -9.95 -14.62
N ASN A 167 0.97 -10.46 -15.60
CA ASN A 167 0.16 -9.67 -16.52
C ASN A 167 -0.96 -8.95 -15.77
N GLY A 168 -1.46 -9.53 -14.67
CA GLY A 168 -2.40 -8.84 -13.78
C GLY A 168 -1.77 -7.93 -12.71
N ARG A 169 -0.43 -7.85 -12.62
CA ARG A 169 0.24 -7.21 -11.47
C ARG A 169 0.33 -5.69 -11.61
N VAL A 170 -0.57 -5.01 -10.94
CA VAL A 170 -0.65 -3.55 -10.94
C VAL A 170 0.51 -2.86 -10.21
N THR A 171 1.07 -1.84 -10.86
CA THR A 171 2.05 -0.89 -10.32
C THR A 171 1.63 0.54 -10.62
N PHE A 172 1.56 1.39 -9.58
CA PHE A 172 1.17 2.80 -9.70
C PHE A 172 2.37 3.72 -9.95
N PHE A 173 2.17 4.77 -10.74
CA PHE A 173 3.16 5.81 -10.95
C PHE A 173 2.49 7.15 -11.29
N ALA A 174 3.25 8.24 -11.16
CA ALA A 174 2.81 9.58 -11.56
C ALA A 174 3.62 10.05 -12.77
N SER A 175 2.96 10.71 -13.71
CA SER A 175 3.63 11.33 -14.87
C SER A 175 2.95 12.66 -15.24
N PRO A 176 3.66 13.80 -15.19
CA PRO A 176 5.06 13.93 -14.75
C PRO A 176 5.23 13.60 -13.25
N GLU A 177 6.46 13.29 -12.85
CA GLU A 177 6.80 13.14 -11.44
C GLU A 177 6.58 14.46 -10.68
N SER A 178 6.11 14.36 -9.45
CA SER A 178 5.89 15.53 -8.59
C SER A 178 6.96 15.59 -7.50
N HIS A 179 7.49 16.79 -7.26
CA HIS A 179 8.40 17.06 -6.15
C HIS A 179 7.67 17.20 -4.80
N LEU A 180 6.34 17.32 -4.84
CA LEU A 180 5.50 17.49 -3.65
C LEU A 180 4.81 16.20 -3.25
N LEU A 181 4.43 15.36 -4.21
CA LEU A 181 3.63 14.17 -3.99
C LEU A 181 4.30 12.93 -4.58
N HIS A 182 4.24 11.83 -3.85
CA HIS A 182 4.77 10.54 -4.29
C HIS A 182 3.71 9.47 -4.13
N VAL A 183 3.40 8.75 -5.21
CA VAL A 183 2.57 7.55 -5.16
C VAL A 183 3.43 6.33 -4.90
N VAL A 184 3.06 5.53 -3.89
CA VAL A 184 3.78 4.30 -3.56
C VAL A 184 3.41 3.22 -4.58
N PRO A 185 4.36 2.71 -5.39
CA PRO A 185 4.04 1.91 -6.57
C PRO A 185 3.24 0.63 -6.32
N GLN A 186 3.45 -0.05 -5.18
CA GLN A 186 2.80 -1.33 -4.89
C GLN A 186 1.45 -1.19 -4.18
N THR A 187 1.15 -0.01 -3.65
CA THR A 187 0.03 0.15 -2.71
C THR A 187 -0.97 1.23 -3.14
N GLY A 188 -0.56 2.14 -4.03
CA GLY A 188 -1.40 3.24 -4.51
C GLY A 188 -1.61 4.38 -3.49
N HIS A 189 -0.90 4.36 -2.35
CA HIS A 189 -0.95 5.44 -1.37
C HIS A 189 -0.18 6.66 -1.88
N VAL A 190 -0.81 7.82 -1.88
CA VAL A 190 -0.20 9.09 -2.28
C VAL A 190 0.24 9.85 -1.02
N ARG A 191 1.55 10.06 -0.90
CA ARG A 191 2.17 10.72 0.27
C ARG A 191 2.73 12.08 -0.08
N LEU A 192 2.67 12.98 0.89
CA LEU A 192 3.33 14.28 0.82
C LEU A 192 4.83 14.13 1.07
N ILE A 193 5.66 14.53 0.12
CA ILE A 193 7.14 14.50 0.22
C ILE A 193 7.78 15.88 0.14
N GLY A 194 7.01 16.91 -0.22
CA GLY A 194 7.47 18.31 -0.27
C GLY A 194 6.59 19.25 0.56
N SER A 195 7.10 20.46 0.82
CA SER A 195 6.38 21.49 1.58
C SER A 195 5.22 22.07 0.76
N LEU A 196 4.03 22.18 1.37
CA LEU A 196 2.86 22.84 0.78
C LEU A 196 2.81 24.36 1.08
N LEU A 197 3.82 24.91 1.76
CA LEU A 197 3.84 26.31 2.15
C LEU A 197 3.76 27.24 0.92
N GLY A 198 2.75 28.11 0.88
CA GLY A 198 2.55 29.04 -0.24
C GLY A 198 1.95 28.42 -1.50
N VAL A 199 1.63 27.12 -1.48
CA VAL A 199 0.93 26.42 -2.56
C VAL A 199 -0.57 26.49 -2.28
N SER A 200 -1.38 26.74 -3.31
CA SER A 200 -2.85 26.77 -3.20
C SER A 200 -3.53 25.54 -3.79
N LEU A 201 -2.87 24.91 -4.76
CA LEU A 201 -3.41 23.79 -5.52
C LEU A 201 -2.27 22.90 -6.00
N VAL A 202 -2.40 21.59 -5.83
CA VAL A 202 -1.53 20.59 -6.45
C VAL A 202 -2.41 19.62 -7.22
N THR A 203 -2.02 19.30 -8.45
CA THR A 203 -2.67 18.25 -9.25
C THR A 203 -1.65 17.17 -9.57
N LEU A 204 -1.99 15.91 -9.29
CA LEU A 204 -1.17 14.75 -9.62
C LEU A 204 -1.93 13.89 -10.63
N ARG A 205 -1.30 13.60 -11.76
CA ARG A 205 -1.82 12.66 -12.76
C ARG A 205 -1.21 11.29 -12.48
N LEU A 206 -2.09 10.35 -12.15
CA LEU A 206 -1.73 8.99 -11.73
C LEU A 206 -2.07 8.01 -12.84
N TYR A 207 -1.18 7.04 -13.00
CA TYR A 207 -1.30 5.93 -13.93
C TYR A 207 -1.11 4.62 -13.18
N ALA A 208 -1.68 3.57 -13.74
CA ALA A 208 -1.45 2.20 -13.34
C ALA A 208 -0.94 1.42 -14.56
N ARG A 209 0.07 0.57 -14.36
CA ARG A 209 0.58 -0.34 -15.38
C ARG A 209 0.68 -1.75 -14.83
N ASP A 210 0.56 -2.74 -15.68
CA ASP A 210 0.81 -4.12 -15.32
C ASP A 210 2.30 -4.47 -15.35
N GLY A 211 2.60 -5.75 -15.10
CA GLY A 211 3.94 -6.32 -15.11
C GLY A 211 4.25 -7.18 -16.34
N GLY A 212 3.41 -7.17 -17.37
CA GLY A 212 3.63 -7.98 -18.56
C GLY A 212 4.91 -7.62 -19.31
N ASP A 213 5.43 -8.54 -20.13
CA ASP A 213 6.65 -8.35 -20.93
C ASP A 213 6.59 -7.05 -21.77
N VAL A 214 5.40 -6.77 -22.30
CA VAL A 214 5.02 -5.46 -22.83
C VAL A 214 3.95 -4.90 -21.91
N ALA A 215 4.37 -4.04 -20.96
CA ALA A 215 3.46 -3.49 -19.97
C ALA A 215 2.39 -2.60 -20.61
N LEU A 216 1.12 -2.88 -20.31
CA LEU A 216 0.01 -2.01 -20.69
C LEU A 216 -0.20 -0.95 -19.61
N VAL A 217 -0.63 0.24 -20.04
CA VAL A 217 -0.87 1.37 -19.15
C VAL A 217 -2.34 1.74 -19.23
N GLY A 218 -3.00 1.74 -18.08
CA GLY A 218 -4.38 2.13 -17.93
C GLY A 218 -4.64 3.63 -18.15
N GLU A 219 -5.91 3.96 -18.32
CA GLU A 219 -6.35 5.36 -18.36
C GLU A 219 -6.01 6.08 -17.04
N PRO A 220 -5.54 7.33 -17.11
CA PRO A 220 -5.10 8.05 -15.92
C PRO A 220 -6.27 8.59 -15.09
N VAL A 221 -6.01 8.75 -13.79
CA VAL A 221 -6.86 9.50 -12.87
C VAL A 221 -6.13 10.72 -12.32
N PHE A 222 -6.89 11.71 -11.87
CA PHE A 222 -6.36 12.95 -11.34
C PHE A 222 -6.65 13.06 -9.84
N LEU A 223 -5.61 13.29 -9.05
CA LEU A 223 -5.73 13.74 -7.68
C LEU A 223 -5.56 15.25 -7.64
N ARG A 224 -6.55 15.96 -7.10
CA ARG A 224 -6.50 17.39 -6.85
C ARG A 224 -6.39 17.64 -5.34
N VAL A 225 -5.31 18.29 -4.90
CA VAL A 225 -5.12 18.71 -3.51
C VAL A 225 -5.33 20.21 -3.44
N ASN A 226 -6.46 20.62 -2.86
CA ASN A 226 -6.69 22.01 -2.53
C ASN A 226 -5.98 22.31 -1.20
N VAL A 227 -5.17 23.35 -1.18
CA VAL A 227 -4.34 23.70 -0.02
C VAL A 227 -4.89 24.95 0.63
N HIS A 228 -5.18 24.85 1.92
CA HIS A 228 -5.64 25.96 2.73
C HIS A 228 -4.53 26.49 3.61
N ARG A 229 -4.52 27.82 3.81
CA ARG A 229 -3.63 28.43 4.79
C ARG A 229 -3.96 27.92 6.17
N SER A 230 -2.92 27.63 6.95
CA SER A 230 -3.15 27.09 8.28
C SER A 230 -3.79 28.12 9.19
N SER A 231 -4.96 27.80 9.74
CA SER A 231 -5.51 28.54 10.88
C SER A 231 -4.60 28.42 12.11
N SER A 232 -3.78 27.36 12.20
CA SER A 232 -2.73 27.23 13.21
C SER A 232 -1.53 28.15 12.95
N ALA A 233 -1.20 28.46 11.69
CA ALA A 233 -0.24 29.50 11.34
C ALA A 233 -0.77 30.88 11.72
N LEU A 234 -2.08 31.13 11.58
CA LEU A 234 -2.73 32.34 12.12
C LEU A 234 -2.68 32.40 13.66
N ARG A 235 -2.79 31.26 14.37
CA ARG A 235 -2.56 31.20 15.83
C ARG A 235 -1.06 31.29 16.22
N ARG A 236 -0.13 30.76 15.42
CA ARG A 236 1.34 30.91 15.58
C ARG A 236 1.87 32.26 15.07
N ARG A 237 1.06 33.00 14.32
CA ARG A 237 1.25 34.41 13.95
C ARG A 237 0.67 35.36 14.99
N ARG A 238 0.11 34.87 16.11
CA ARG A 238 0.48 35.54 17.34
C ARG A 238 1.94 35.16 17.54
N PRO A 239 2.91 36.09 17.41
CA PRO A 239 4.20 35.81 18.01
C PRO A 239 3.88 35.25 19.41
N ARG A 240 4.53 34.15 19.80
CA ARG A 240 4.87 34.06 21.22
C ARG A 240 5.54 35.39 21.45
N ALA A 241 4.83 36.32 22.10
CA ALA A 241 5.34 37.65 22.33
C ALA A 241 6.77 37.41 22.78
N LEU A 242 7.72 38.01 22.04
CA LEU A 242 9.03 38.26 22.62
C LEU A 242 8.71 38.71 24.04
N THR A 243 9.22 37.93 24.98
CA THR A 243 9.36 38.21 26.39
C THR A 243 8.47 39.36 26.84
N GLU A 244 7.37 39.09 27.55
CA GLU A 244 6.65 40.15 28.30
C GLU A 244 7.72 41.05 28.92
N GLU A 245 7.92 42.21 28.33
CA GLU A 245 8.95 43.13 28.72
C GLU A 245 8.32 43.83 29.91
N LEU A 246 8.64 43.34 31.11
CA LEU A 246 8.07 43.90 32.32
C LEU A 246 8.75 45.23 32.58
N THR A 247 8.11 46.30 32.12
CA THR A 247 8.47 47.68 32.46
C THR A 247 7.89 48.01 33.82
N TYR A 248 8.75 48.42 34.75
CA TYR A 248 8.35 48.99 36.03
C TYR A 248 8.70 50.48 36.03
N THR A 249 7.69 51.33 36.22
CA THR A 249 7.92 52.76 36.48
C THR A 249 8.05 52.94 37.98
N VAL A 250 9.17 53.51 38.43
CA VAL A 250 9.43 53.71 39.85
C VAL A 250 9.68 55.20 40.06
N THR A 251 8.75 55.87 40.73
CA THR A 251 8.97 57.27 41.10
C THR A 251 9.97 57.32 42.25
N VAL A 252 11.16 57.87 42.03
CA VAL A 252 12.16 58.08 43.07
C VAL A 252 11.91 59.43 43.74
N PRO A 253 11.60 59.48 45.05
CA PRO A 253 11.42 60.76 45.73
C PRO A 253 12.70 61.59 45.78
N ASP A 254 12.58 62.92 45.73
CA ASP A 254 13.72 63.87 45.74
C ASP A 254 14.61 63.80 46.99
N HIS A 255 14.17 63.10 48.04
CA HIS A 255 14.91 62.93 49.31
C HIS A 255 15.81 61.68 49.34
N VAL A 256 15.81 60.88 48.28
CA VAL A 256 16.64 59.67 48.15
C VAL A 256 18.10 60.06 47.89
N ARG A 257 19.02 59.48 48.65
CA ARG A 257 20.47 59.71 48.53
C ARG A 257 21.17 58.53 47.86
N VAL A 258 22.38 58.77 47.38
CA VAL A 258 23.26 57.70 46.88
C VAL A 258 23.43 56.65 47.98
N GLY A 259 23.12 55.40 47.65
CA GLY A 259 23.12 54.23 48.54
C GLY A 259 21.73 53.76 48.98
N ASP A 260 20.68 54.55 48.77
CA ASP A 260 19.33 54.20 49.20
C ASP A 260 18.66 53.18 48.26
N LEU A 261 17.79 52.35 48.82
CA LEU A 261 16.97 51.40 48.08
C LEU A 261 15.88 52.13 47.30
N VAL A 262 15.88 51.99 45.98
CA VAL A 262 14.92 52.61 45.08
C VAL A 262 13.77 51.66 44.74
N PHE A 263 14.10 50.40 44.44
CA PHE A 263 13.12 49.42 43.99
C PHE A 263 13.59 48.00 44.31
N THR A 264 12.67 47.07 44.47
CA THR A 264 12.98 45.63 44.49
C THR A 264 12.18 45.00 43.37
N VAL A 265 12.87 44.38 42.41
CA VAL A 265 12.23 43.80 41.23
C VAL A 265 11.27 42.67 41.67
N PRO A 266 9.93 42.84 41.57
CA PRO A 266 9.00 41.85 42.06
C PRO A 266 8.85 40.73 41.05
N ASP A 267 9.03 39.49 41.46
CA ASP A 267 8.89 38.37 40.53
C ASP A 267 8.35 37.12 41.24
N GLN A 268 7.07 36.86 41.00
CA GLN A 268 6.27 35.79 41.58
C GLN A 268 6.46 34.43 40.88
N LYS A 269 7.35 34.29 39.88
CA LYS A 269 7.40 33.09 39.03
C LYS A 269 8.65 32.21 39.19
N PHE A 270 9.66 32.61 39.96
CA PHE A 270 10.93 31.87 40.05
C PHE A 270 11.51 31.85 41.47
N GLU A 271 11.86 30.66 41.98
CA GLU A 271 12.38 30.44 43.35
C GLU A 271 13.91 30.59 43.50
N GLN A 272 14.70 30.53 42.43
CA GLN A 272 16.17 30.72 42.45
C GLN A 272 16.63 31.51 41.21
N ARG A 273 17.36 32.63 41.41
CA ARG A 273 17.75 33.58 40.34
C ARG A 273 18.90 34.49 40.75
N TRP A 274 19.55 35.12 39.76
CA TRP A 274 20.46 36.25 39.96
C TRP A 274 20.20 37.38 38.95
N PHE A 275 20.51 38.60 39.35
CA PHE A 275 20.22 39.84 38.64
C PHE A 275 21.51 40.55 38.20
N GLU A 276 21.47 41.18 37.03
CA GLU A 276 22.60 41.91 36.44
C GLU A 276 22.08 43.16 35.72
N VAL A 277 22.68 44.33 35.92
CA VAL A 277 22.39 45.52 35.12
C VAL A 277 23.23 45.46 33.85
N ILE A 278 22.62 45.67 32.68
CA ILE A 278 23.31 45.49 31.38
C ILE A 278 24.33 46.62 31.08
N SER A 279 24.34 47.68 31.88
CA SER A 279 25.30 48.79 31.77
C SER A 279 26.10 48.92 33.07
N GLU A 280 27.21 48.18 33.19
CA GLU A 280 28.01 48.16 34.43
C GLU A 280 28.95 49.37 34.59
N ALA A 281 29.34 50.05 33.51
CA ALA A 281 30.41 51.05 33.59
C ALA A 281 29.98 52.43 34.09
N ASP A 282 28.70 52.82 33.90
CA ASP A 282 28.23 54.18 34.22
C ASP A 282 26.73 54.30 34.55
N SER A 283 26.08 53.22 35.01
CA SER A 283 24.67 53.29 35.40
C SER A 283 24.48 54.07 36.71
N PRO A 284 23.48 54.97 36.81
CA PRO A 284 23.20 55.71 38.05
C PRO A 284 22.57 54.83 39.13
N VAL A 285 22.32 53.55 38.86
CA VAL A 285 21.79 52.59 39.81
C VAL A 285 22.60 51.29 39.78
N GLN A 286 22.60 50.58 40.90
CA GLN A 286 23.20 49.25 41.04
C GLN A 286 22.15 48.24 41.48
N ILE A 287 22.32 46.97 41.10
CA ILE A 287 21.44 45.90 41.56
C ILE A 287 22.21 44.86 42.36
N GLU A 288 21.65 44.45 43.48
CA GLU A 288 22.17 43.33 44.25
C GLU A 288 21.82 42.01 43.55
N ARG A 289 22.87 41.23 43.27
CA ARG A 289 22.85 40.03 42.45
C ARG A 289 21.82 39.00 42.89
N ASP A 290 21.65 38.77 44.20
CA ASP A 290 20.84 37.65 44.69
C ASP A 290 19.42 38.07 45.09
N SER A 291 19.23 39.33 45.47
CA SER A 291 17.96 39.84 46.00
C SER A 291 17.13 40.59 44.96
N GLY A 292 17.75 41.16 43.93
CA GLY A 292 17.07 42.03 42.96
C GLY A 292 16.73 43.41 43.51
N ARG A 293 17.39 43.82 44.61
CA ARG A 293 17.29 45.16 45.20
C ARG A 293 18.13 46.15 44.41
N LEU A 294 17.51 47.23 43.99
CA LEU A 294 18.09 48.27 43.15
C LEU A 294 18.35 49.52 43.99
N TYR A 295 19.60 49.96 44.00
CA TYR A 295 20.12 51.05 44.82
C TYR A 295 20.56 52.21 43.95
N LEU A 296 20.42 53.43 44.47
CA LEU A 296 20.91 54.63 43.79
C LEU A 296 22.44 54.69 43.88
N ALA A 297 23.15 54.65 42.76
CA ALA A 297 24.62 54.74 42.74
C ALA A 297 25.12 56.18 42.53
N ARG A 298 24.34 57.03 41.85
CA ARG A 298 24.63 58.46 41.62
C ARG A 298 23.33 59.26 41.52
N GLY A 299 23.39 60.58 41.69
CA GLY A 299 22.23 61.46 41.53
C GLY A 299 21.60 61.32 40.15
N LEU A 300 20.27 61.39 40.08
CA LEU A 300 19.48 61.32 38.85
C LEU A 300 19.14 62.75 38.38
N PRO A 301 19.92 63.36 37.47
CA PRO A 301 19.61 64.70 36.97
C PRO A 301 18.37 64.70 36.07
N GLU A 302 18.05 63.57 35.45
CA GLU A 302 16.95 63.38 34.51
C GLU A 302 16.35 61.97 34.65
N PRO A 303 15.10 61.75 34.20
CA PRO A 303 14.47 60.45 34.22
C PRO A 303 15.33 59.43 33.48
N THR A 304 15.79 58.39 34.18
CA THR A 304 16.75 57.44 33.61
C THR A 304 16.13 56.07 33.39
N GLU A 305 16.41 55.48 32.24
CA GLU A 305 16.01 54.12 31.90
C GLU A 305 17.15 53.15 32.18
N VAL A 306 16.86 52.14 33.00
CA VAL A 306 17.83 51.12 33.38
C VAL A 306 17.32 49.75 32.97
N LEU A 307 18.16 49.03 32.24
CA LEU A 307 17.87 47.68 31.75
C LEU A 307 18.47 46.64 32.70
N VAL A 308 17.60 45.89 33.37
CA VAL A 308 17.98 44.79 34.26
C VAL A 308 17.75 43.45 33.57
N LYS A 309 18.77 42.60 33.57
CA LYS A 309 18.72 41.21 33.12
C LYS A 309 18.48 40.28 34.29
N ILE A 310 17.50 39.39 34.16
CA ILE A 310 17.21 38.34 35.14
C ILE A 310 17.67 37.00 34.58
N HIS A 311 18.56 36.32 35.30
CA HIS A 311 19.10 35.02 34.90
C HIS A 311 18.50 33.88 35.71
N ASN A 312 18.11 32.81 35.00
CA ASN A 312 17.67 31.55 35.61
C ASN A 312 18.84 30.53 35.60
N PRO A 313 19.13 29.84 36.72
CA PRO A 313 20.21 28.84 36.80
C PRO A 313 20.06 27.66 35.82
N ARG A 314 18.87 27.41 35.25
CA ARG A 314 18.64 26.39 34.21
C ARG A 314 18.92 26.88 32.77
N GLY A 315 19.53 28.05 32.61
CA GLY A 315 20.23 28.49 31.38
C GLY A 315 19.36 28.76 30.14
N LYS A 316 18.03 28.87 30.25
CA LYS A 316 17.15 28.96 29.07
C LYS A 316 16.30 30.22 28.91
N LYS A 317 16.32 31.17 29.84
CA LYS A 317 15.55 32.42 29.70
C LYS A 317 16.24 33.58 30.42
N SER A 318 16.55 34.64 29.67
CA SER A 318 16.86 35.97 30.21
C SER A 318 15.67 36.89 29.96
N ARG A 319 15.27 37.66 30.97
CA ARG A 319 14.25 38.70 30.84
C ARG A 319 14.89 40.07 30.98
N PHE A 320 14.32 41.05 30.30
CA PHE A 320 14.69 42.44 30.39
C PHE A 320 13.58 43.18 31.14
N CYS A 321 13.98 44.00 32.10
CA CYS A 321 13.10 44.91 32.81
C CYS A 321 13.62 46.33 32.64
N TYR A 322 12.73 47.26 32.30
CA TYR A 322 13.02 48.68 32.34
C TYR A 322 12.61 49.22 33.70
N VAL A 323 13.53 49.91 34.36
CA VAL A 323 13.20 50.76 35.50
C VAL A 323 13.33 52.20 35.02
N ARG A 324 12.21 52.92 35.00
CA ARG A 324 12.19 54.37 34.78
C ARG A 324 12.17 55.03 36.15
N ALA A 325 13.32 55.56 36.56
CA ALA A 325 13.55 56.29 37.81
C ALA A 325 13.45 57.80 37.57
#